data_AF-A0A6A6SSV0-F1
#
_entry.id   AF-A0A6A6SSV0-F1
#
_cell.length_a   1.000
_cell.length_b   1.000
_cell.length_c   1.000
_cell.angle_alpha   90.00
_cell.angle_beta   90.00
_cell.angle_gamma   90.00
#
_symmetry.space_group_name_H-M   'P 1'
#
loop_
_entity.id
_entity.type
_entity.pdbx_description
1 polymer ?
#
loop_
_entity_poly.entity_id
_entity_poly.type
_entity_poly.pdbx_seq_one_letter_code
_entity_poly.pdbx_strand_id
1 'polypeptide(L)'
;MSAGFSHGPQNGKDPTTKPPTHGYATVMTQLTSITLGSFWTYALDKKIGDVQDLPVPRLRIDHDTLVKQPIVLVSCEVSTRYNDSDAHGVTFPAVESQWQDDSAYQQSMFSIDENDDFLKKLPNDKTNFNWFKDPRPGFNSTASLYAVLIVPFNSTNATSNFTTQASAITACSIDARWATSDVWYEPTNSTFVNSNVSIGLFQDINAGYDPSFRSQYGLSEMPVDLKVDWAEFLDEEQESKNTSMVELLELPVTHYDDTGISTFRVPGVDGSNFDGAFEAAISMLLSVVVADGMARSASYGRQPYYATWSNKTQVDYTPLPLYRLPGSFTPQTFNKTFEAHLKANGTLHKISVDVDHYGYGYLMQNTTSRWAMICLFVYALGVCIHVLYILAALCFGRYVGGKCWNNVGDLVALAMNSSPTARLHGTSAGVKEKEIWKDVVKVRETGGKHLELCFVQGRDEEMGAIVGGKKEKSYH
;
A
#
# COMPACT_ATOMS: atom_id res chain seq x y z
N MET A 1 -5.82 -5.79 -8.60
CA MET A 1 -7.25 -5.44 -8.67
C MET A 1 -7.79 -5.41 -7.27
N SER A 2 -8.56 -4.40 -6.90
CA SER A 2 -9.11 -4.25 -5.55
C SER A 2 -10.60 -3.95 -5.68
N ALA A 3 -11.43 -4.64 -4.90
CA ALA A 3 -12.89 -4.54 -4.94
C ALA A 3 -13.46 -4.73 -3.53
N GLY A 4 -14.60 -4.10 -3.25
CA GLY A 4 -15.24 -4.13 -1.93
C GLY A 4 -16.74 -3.80 -1.98
N PHE A 5 -17.42 -4.01 -0.85
CA PHE A 5 -18.85 -3.73 -0.65
C PHE A 5 -19.08 -2.78 0.51
N SER A 6 -20.13 -1.96 0.38
CA SER A 6 -20.68 -1.17 1.46
C SER A 6 -22.20 -1.29 1.45
N HIS A 7 -22.80 -1.32 2.64
CA HIS A 7 -24.23 -1.12 2.80
C HIS A 7 -24.51 0.37 3.03
N GLY A 8 -25.46 0.93 2.29
CA GLY A 8 -25.90 2.31 2.50
C GLY A 8 -26.43 2.53 3.94
N PRO A 9 -26.31 3.74 4.49
CA PRO A 9 -26.74 4.05 5.85
C PRO A 9 -28.27 4.15 5.88
N GLN A 10 -28.90 3.62 6.93
CA GLN A 10 -30.32 3.86 7.21
C GLN A 10 -30.52 5.25 7.85
N ASN A 11 -30.20 6.31 7.10
CA ASN A 11 -30.37 7.68 7.58
C ASN A 11 -31.81 8.16 7.37
N GLY A 12 -32.70 7.87 8.32
CA GLY A 12 -33.99 8.56 8.51
C GLY A 12 -35.00 8.52 7.36
N LYS A 13 -34.75 7.74 6.29
CA LYS A 13 -35.72 7.41 5.24
C LYS A 13 -36.76 6.43 5.78
N ASP A 14 -37.93 6.41 5.15
CA ASP A 14 -39.06 5.53 5.49
C ASP A 14 -38.56 4.10 5.76
N PRO A 15 -38.90 3.47 6.90
CA PRO A 15 -38.44 2.12 7.26
C PRO A 15 -38.83 1.03 6.25
N THR A 16 -39.61 1.37 5.23
CA THR A 16 -40.02 0.50 4.12
C THR A 16 -39.07 0.50 2.92
N THR A 17 -38.17 1.49 2.77
CA THR A 17 -37.24 1.55 1.64
C THR A 17 -35.86 0.99 2.02
N LYS A 18 -35.53 -0.19 1.47
CA LYS A 18 -34.22 -0.83 1.59
C LYS A 18 -33.15 0.04 0.90
N PRO A 19 -32.02 0.38 1.55
CA PRO A 19 -30.94 1.10 0.87
C PRO A 19 -30.32 0.21 -0.22
N PRO A 20 -29.96 0.77 -1.39
CA PRO A 20 -29.35 0.00 -2.46
C PRO A 20 -28.00 -0.57 -2.03
N THR A 21 -27.63 -1.70 -2.62
CA THR A 21 -26.33 -2.33 -2.36
C THR A 21 -25.29 -1.79 -3.33
N HIS A 22 -24.10 -1.46 -2.79
CA HIS A 22 -23.04 -0.83 -3.55
C HIS A 22 -21.83 -1.75 -3.73
N GLY A 23 -21.38 -1.89 -4.98
CA GLY A 23 -20.14 -2.56 -5.35
C GLY A 23 -19.11 -1.53 -5.83
N TYR A 24 -17.88 -1.67 -5.34
CA TYR A 24 -16.77 -0.80 -5.73
C TYR A 24 -15.65 -1.62 -6.33
N ALA A 25 -15.05 -1.12 -7.40
CA ALA A 25 -13.85 -1.71 -7.97
C ALA A 25 -12.89 -0.65 -8.52
N THR A 26 -11.61 -0.96 -8.42
CA THR A 26 -10.54 -0.25 -9.11
C THR A 26 -9.50 -1.25 -9.59
N VAL A 27 -8.85 -0.92 -10.69
CA VAL A 27 -7.82 -1.75 -11.27
C VAL A 27 -6.74 -0.89 -11.89
N MET A 28 -5.49 -1.33 -11.74
CA MET A 28 -4.36 -0.71 -12.40
C MET A 28 -4.51 -0.88 -13.91
N THR A 29 -4.12 0.11 -14.70
CA THR A 29 -4.08 -0.08 -16.15
C THR A 29 -3.17 -1.25 -16.50
N GLN A 30 -3.57 -2.03 -17.50
CA GLN A 30 -2.79 -3.17 -17.96
C GLN A 30 -1.39 -2.73 -18.41
N LEU A 31 -1.31 -1.59 -19.10
CA LEU A 31 -0.06 -1.01 -19.59
C LEU A 31 0.90 -0.66 -18.45
N THR A 32 0.41 -0.03 -17.38
CA THR A 32 1.23 0.30 -16.21
C THR A 32 1.78 -0.95 -15.53
N SER A 33 0.92 -1.96 -15.32
CA SER A 33 1.30 -3.22 -14.68
C SER A 33 2.38 -3.96 -15.47
N ILE A 34 2.19 -4.07 -16.79
CA ILE A 34 3.14 -4.71 -17.69
C ILE A 34 4.45 -3.90 -17.75
N THR A 35 4.38 -2.58 -17.85
CA THR A 35 5.57 -1.72 -17.92
C THR A 35 6.49 -1.91 -16.72
N LEU A 36 5.97 -1.85 -15.49
CA LEU A 36 6.79 -1.98 -14.29
C LEU A 36 7.38 -3.39 -14.15
N GLY A 37 6.59 -4.43 -14.41
CA GLY A 37 7.06 -5.82 -14.37
C GLY A 37 8.14 -6.09 -15.42
N SER A 38 7.90 -5.73 -16.68
CA SER A 38 8.84 -5.93 -17.78
C SER A 38 10.10 -5.08 -17.64
N PHE A 39 9.99 -3.85 -17.13
CA PHE A 39 11.14 -3.00 -16.83
C PHE A 39 12.02 -3.62 -15.75
N TRP A 40 11.44 -4.13 -14.67
CA TRP A 40 12.18 -4.83 -13.62
C TRP A 40 12.98 -6.02 -14.16
N THR A 41 12.32 -6.90 -14.94
CA THR A 41 12.99 -8.06 -15.55
C THR A 41 14.14 -7.64 -16.46
N TYR A 42 13.92 -6.59 -17.27
CA TYR A 42 14.96 -6.05 -18.15
C TYR A 42 16.13 -5.45 -17.37
N ALA A 43 15.86 -4.68 -16.31
CA ALA A 43 16.88 -4.05 -15.49
C ALA A 43 17.76 -5.09 -14.78
N LEU A 44 17.17 -6.20 -14.31
CA LEU A 44 17.92 -7.34 -13.76
C LEU A 44 18.79 -8.04 -14.82
N ASP A 45 18.25 -8.34 -16.00
CA ASP A 45 19.00 -9.03 -17.06
C ASP A 45 20.18 -8.20 -17.57
N LYS A 46 19.95 -6.89 -17.73
CA LYS A 46 20.96 -5.94 -18.24
C LYS A 46 21.83 -5.31 -17.17
N LYS A 47 21.62 -5.64 -15.90
CA LYS A 47 22.32 -5.05 -14.74
C LYS A 47 22.30 -3.52 -14.77
N ILE A 48 21.15 -2.95 -15.07
CA ILE A 48 21.00 -1.49 -15.19
C ILE A 48 20.97 -0.90 -13.78
N GLY A 49 21.83 0.08 -13.50
CA GLY A 49 21.76 0.87 -12.27
C GLY A 49 21.90 0.08 -10.97
N ASP A 50 22.51 -1.11 -11.03
CA ASP A 50 22.79 -1.98 -9.87
C ASP A 50 21.56 -2.28 -8.98
N VAL A 51 20.34 -2.23 -9.54
CA VAL A 51 19.10 -2.52 -8.81
C VAL A 51 19.07 -3.92 -8.18
N GLN A 52 19.83 -4.85 -8.73
CA GLN A 52 19.98 -6.22 -8.21
C GLN A 52 20.66 -6.29 -6.83
N ASP A 53 21.45 -5.27 -6.48
CA ASP A 53 22.19 -5.21 -5.22
C ASP A 53 21.36 -4.56 -4.11
N LEU A 54 20.19 -4.01 -4.46
CA LEU A 54 19.26 -3.44 -3.50
C LEU A 54 18.43 -4.56 -2.84
N PRO A 55 18.38 -4.63 -1.49
CA PRO A 55 17.67 -5.69 -0.80
C PRO A 55 16.15 -5.62 -1.00
N VAL A 56 15.59 -4.41 -1.02
CA VAL A 56 14.16 -4.16 -1.24
C VAL A 56 14.01 -2.91 -2.12
N PRO A 57 14.15 -3.05 -3.45
CA PRO A 57 13.92 -1.94 -4.37
C PRO A 57 12.41 -1.71 -4.52
N ARG A 58 12.02 -0.44 -4.55
CA ARG A 58 10.67 -0.02 -4.87
C ARG A 58 10.71 0.80 -6.16
N LEU A 59 10.16 0.23 -7.22
CA LEU A 59 9.97 0.96 -8.48
C LEU A 59 8.74 1.84 -8.34
N ARG A 60 8.89 3.14 -8.52
CA ARG A 60 7.80 4.11 -8.40
C ARG A 60 7.69 4.90 -9.70
N ILE A 61 6.46 5.11 -10.17
CA ILE A 61 6.28 6.04 -11.28
C ILE A 61 6.49 7.45 -10.75
N ASP A 62 7.33 8.21 -11.46
CA ASP A 62 7.65 9.59 -11.13
C ASP A 62 6.39 10.45 -11.01
N HIS A 63 6.38 11.39 -10.05
CA HIS A 63 5.21 12.21 -9.74
C HIS A 63 4.82 13.14 -10.89
N ASP A 64 5.76 13.51 -11.76
CA ASP A 64 5.46 14.33 -12.94
C ASP A 64 4.72 13.53 -14.03
N THR A 65 4.71 12.19 -13.95
CA THR A 65 3.96 11.33 -14.86
C THR A 65 2.54 11.11 -14.34
N LEU A 66 1.57 11.76 -14.96
CA LEU A 66 0.17 11.58 -14.62
C LEU A 66 -0.33 10.18 -15.00
N VAL A 67 -0.47 9.32 -14.00
CA VAL A 67 -1.14 8.02 -14.14
C VAL A 67 -2.53 8.11 -13.52
N LYS A 68 -3.52 7.63 -14.27
CA LYS A 68 -4.91 7.57 -13.80
C LYS A 68 -5.38 6.13 -13.69
N GLN A 69 -6.24 5.88 -12.72
CA GLN A 69 -6.92 4.60 -12.51
C GLN A 69 -8.43 4.81 -12.54
N PRO A 70 -9.19 3.87 -13.14
CA PRO A 70 -10.63 3.92 -13.04
C PRO A 70 -11.05 3.54 -11.62
N ILE A 71 -12.02 4.27 -11.08
CA ILE A 71 -12.84 3.87 -9.95
C ILE A 71 -14.24 3.70 -10.49
N VAL A 72 -14.83 2.54 -10.23
CA VAL A 72 -16.20 2.23 -10.63
C VAL A 72 -17.00 1.90 -9.39
N LEU A 73 -18.11 2.59 -9.24
CA LEU A 73 -19.13 2.33 -8.26
C LEU A 73 -20.41 1.90 -8.99
N VAL A 74 -21.00 0.81 -8.52
CA VAL A 74 -22.26 0.30 -9.04
C VAL A 74 -23.27 0.20 -7.91
N SER A 75 -24.43 0.80 -8.12
CA SER A 75 -25.59 0.74 -7.24
C SER A 75 -26.66 -0.10 -7.93
N CYS A 76 -27.15 -1.15 -7.30
CA CYS A 76 -28.14 -2.05 -7.88
C CYS A 76 -29.37 -2.20 -6.98
N GLU A 77 -30.53 -2.34 -7.61
CA GLU A 77 -31.81 -2.63 -6.97
C GLU A 77 -32.50 -3.77 -7.72
N VAL A 78 -32.94 -4.78 -6.97
CA VAL A 78 -33.66 -5.93 -7.53
C VAL A 78 -35.16 -5.76 -7.38
N SER A 79 -35.90 -6.05 -8.45
CA SER A 79 -37.34 -6.30 -8.42
C SER A 79 -37.63 -7.71 -8.93
N THR A 80 -38.60 -8.37 -8.31
CA THR A 80 -39.01 -9.72 -8.71
C THR A 80 -40.28 -9.66 -9.54
N ARG A 81 -40.33 -10.46 -10.60
CA ARG A 81 -41.53 -10.63 -11.44
C ARG A 81 -41.93 -12.09 -11.47
N TYR A 82 -43.11 -12.38 -10.95
CA TYR A 82 -43.61 -13.74 -10.83
C TYR A 82 -44.44 -14.17 -12.03
N ASN A 83 -45.13 -13.23 -12.68
CA ASN A 83 -46.01 -13.50 -13.81
C ASN A 83 -46.17 -12.26 -14.74
N ASP A 84 -46.91 -12.45 -15.83
CA ASP A 84 -47.20 -11.39 -16.80
C ASP A 84 -48.02 -10.24 -16.18
N SER A 85 -48.90 -10.53 -15.21
CA SER A 85 -49.73 -9.54 -14.51
C SER A 85 -48.95 -8.66 -13.53
N ASP A 86 -47.74 -9.05 -13.15
CA ASP A 86 -46.81 -8.26 -12.32
C ASP A 86 -45.89 -7.39 -13.18
N ALA A 87 -46.33 -7.03 -14.40
CA ALA A 87 -45.63 -6.07 -15.24
C ALA A 87 -45.48 -4.74 -14.52
N HIS A 88 -44.24 -4.25 -14.45
CA HIS A 88 -43.93 -2.92 -13.96
C HIS A 88 -42.65 -2.41 -14.65
N GLY A 89 -42.55 -1.10 -14.77
CA GLY A 89 -41.33 -0.45 -15.24
C GLY A 89 -40.17 -0.64 -14.26
N VAL A 90 -38.95 -0.49 -14.76
CA VAL A 90 -37.73 -0.67 -13.98
C VAL A 90 -37.12 0.70 -13.70
N THR A 91 -36.94 1.05 -12.43
CA THR A 91 -36.33 2.32 -12.01
C THR A 91 -34.89 2.07 -11.60
N PHE A 92 -33.99 2.96 -12.00
CA PHE A 92 -32.57 2.85 -11.69
C PHE A 92 -32.25 3.57 -10.36
N PRO A 93 -31.53 2.91 -9.44
CA PRO A 93 -31.20 3.51 -8.16
C PRO A 93 -30.18 4.64 -8.32
N ALA A 94 -30.17 5.59 -7.38
CA ALA A 94 -29.11 6.59 -7.29
C ALA A 94 -27.76 5.94 -6.93
N VAL A 95 -26.66 6.57 -7.35
CA VAL A 95 -25.30 6.14 -7.03
C VAL A 95 -24.82 6.91 -5.80
N GLU A 96 -25.37 6.55 -4.64
CA GLU A 96 -25.00 7.20 -3.38
C GLU A 96 -23.50 7.01 -3.10
N SER A 97 -22.72 8.09 -3.19
CA SER A 97 -21.26 8.08 -3.04
C SER A 97 -20.76 9.26 -2.21
N GLN A 98 -19.51 9.19 -1.75
CA GLN A 98 -18.90 10.32 -1.03
C GLN A 98 -18.54 11.48 -1.96
N TRP A 99 -18.45 11.26 -3.26
CA TRP A 99 -17.94 12.24 -4.20
C TRP A 99 -19.02 12.88 -5.08
N GLN A 100 -20.26 12.39 -5.05
CA GLN A 100 -21.35 12.90 -5.85
C GLN A 100 -22.56 13.25 -4.97
N ASP A 101 -23.12 14.45 -5.19
CA ASP A 101 -24.43 14.82 -4.66
C ASP A 101 -25.51 14.33 -5.65
N ASP A 102 -26.28 13.35 -5.20
CA ASP A 102 -27.31 12.67 -5.97
C ASP A 102 -28.73 13.20 -5.69
N SER A 103 -28.87 14.23 -4.85
CA SER A 103 -30.18 14.76 -4.43
C SER A 103 -31.07 15.17 -5.60
N ALA A 104 -30.51 15.75 -6.66
CA ALA A 104 -31.25 16.10 -7.87
C ALA A 104 -31.70 14.88 -8.69
N TYR A 105 -30.87 13.84 -8.77
CA TYR A 105 -31.22 12.59 -9.46
C TYR A 105 -32.32 11.84 -8.71
N GLN A 106 -32.28 11.81 -7.37
CA GLN A 106 -33.30 11.17 -6.56
C GLN A 106 -34.71 11.77 -6.76
N GLN A 107 -34.81 13.03 -7.19
CA GLN A 107 -36.09 13.66 -7.52
C GLN A 107 -36.67 13.23 -8.87
N SER A 108 -35.83 12.72 -9.78
CA SER A 108 -36.23 12.30 -11.12
C SER A 108 -35.35 11.15 -11.58
N MET A 109 -35.53 9.98 -10.95
CA MET A 109 -34.79 8.78 -11.29
C MET A 109 -35.09 8.36 -12.73
N PHE A 110 -34.09 7.80 -13.40
CA PHE A 110 -34.28 7.23 -14.73
C PHE A 110 -35.06 5.92 -14.59
N SER A 111 -36.01 5.68 -15.50
CA SER A 111 -36.79 4.44 -15.53
C SER A 111 -37.07 3.99 -16.96
N ILE A 112 -37.12 2.67 -17.16
CA ILE A 112 -37.57 2.03 -18.38
C ILE A 112 -39.03 1.62 -18.20
N ASP A 113 -39.83 1.85 -19.24
CA ASP A 113 -41.25 1.53 -19.24
C ASP A 113 -41.49 0.01 -19.30
N GLU A 114 -42.59 -0.45 -18.71
CA GLU A 114 -43.00 -1.86 -18.74
C GLU A 114 -43.19 -2.41 -20.17
N ASN A 115 -43.48 -1.53 -21.14
CA ASN A 115 -43.65 -1.87 -22.54
C ASN A 115 -42.34 -1.84 -23.34
N ASP A 116 -41.18 -1.73 -22.69
CA ASP A 116 -39.91 -1.92 -23.37
C ASP A 116 -39.79 -3.37 -23.90
N ASP A 117 -39.28 -3.52 -25.13
CA ASP A 117 -39.16 -4.84 -25.77
C ASP A 117 -38.27 -5.81 -24.97
N PHE A 118 -37.34 -5.28 -24.17
CA PHE A 118 -36.49 -6.04 -23.26
C PHE A 118 -37.30 -6.67 -22.10
N LEU A 119 -38.36 -6.00 -21.62
CA LEU A 119 -39.17 -6.42 -20.47
C LEU A 119 -40.44 -7.21 -20.84
N LYS A 120 -40.86 -7.17 -22.12
CA LYS A 120 -42.09 -7.82 -22.61
C LYS A 120 -42.11 -9.35 -22.57
N LYS A 121 -40.95 -10.02 -22.49
CA LYS A 121 -40.81 -11.49 -22.60
C LYS A 121 -40.52 -12.15 -21.24
N LEU A 122 -41.08 -11.61 -20.17
CA LEU A 122 -40.90 -12.09 -18.80
C LEU A 122 -42.19 -12.73 -18.27
N PRO A 123 -42.12 -13.78 -17.42
CA PRO A 123 -40.91 -14.38 -16.85
C PRO A 123 -40.14 -15.25 -17.86
N ASN A 124 -38.81 -15.16 -17.81
CA ASN A 124 -37.88 -15.85 -18.70
C ASN A 124 -37.09 -16.91 -17.93
N ASP A 125 -36.91 -18.08 -18.52
CA ASP A 125 -36.07 -19.17 -17.99
C ASP A 125 -34.58 -18.96 -18.28
N LYS A 126 -34.27 -17.96 -19.13
CA LYS A 126 -32.91 -17.57 -19.52
C LYS A 126 -32.47 -16.25 -18.92
N THR A 127 -31.17 -16.15 -18.72
CA THR A 127 -30.52 -14.90 -18.37
C THR A 127 -30.52 -13.96 -19.58
N ASN A 128 -30.79 -12.67 -19.33
CA ASN A 128 -30.71 -11.63 -20.34
C ASN A 128 -30.03 -10.39 -19.75
N PHE A 129 -29.33 -9.63 -20.58
CA PHE A 129 -28.54 -8.49 -20.15
C PHE A 129 -28.59 -7.40 -21.23
N ASN A 130 -28.69 -6.14 -20.81
CA ASN A 130 -28.57 -5.02 -21.75
C ASN A 130 -28.04 -3.75 -21.07
N TRP A 131 -27.32 -2.95 -21.85
CA TRP A 131 -26.80 -1.64 -21.46
C TRP A 131 -27.79 -0.53 -21.84
N PHE A 132 -27.87 0.50 -21.01
CA PHE A 132 -28.74 1.65 -21.22
C PHE A 132 -27.99 2.96 -20.97
N LYS A 133 -28.51 4.02 -21.57
CA LYS A 133 -28.09 5.40 -21.33
C LYS A 133 -29.32 6.23 -21.03
N ASP A 134 -29.20 7.17 -20.09
CA ASP A 134 -30.24 8.15 -19.86
C ASP A 134 -30.36 9.08 -21.09
N PRO A 135 -31.49 9.08 -21.81
CA PRO A 135 -31.64 9.86 -23.03
C PRO A 135 -31.90 11.35 -22.75
N ARG A 136 -32.10 11.76 -21.49
CA ARG A 136 -32.48 13.13 -21.12
C ARG A 136 -31.32 14.10 -21.36
N PRO A 137 -31.43 15.02 -22.34
CA PRO A 137 -30.33 15.92 -22.68
C PRO A 137 -30.13 16.97 -21.59
N GLY A 138 -28.87 17.21 -21.20
CA GLY A 138 -28.50 18.24 -20.21
C GLY A 138 -28.81 17.88 -18.75
N PHE A 139 -29.31 16.67 -18.48
CA PHE A 139 -29.29 16.14 -17.13
C PHE A 139 -27.84 15.79 -16.78
N ASN A 140 -27.31 16.37 -15.70
CA ASN A 140 -26.04 15.95 -15.13
C ASN A 140 -26.21 14.54 -14.58
N SER A 141 -26.15 13.54 -15.46
CA SER A 141 -26.29 12.14 -15.09
C SER A 141 -25.25 11.83 -14.03
N THR A 142 -25.72 11.35 -12.87
CA THR A 142 -24.89 10.92 -11.76
C THR A 142 -24.22 9.57 -12.06
N ALA A 143 -24.70 8.87 -13.10
CA ALA A 143 -24.13 7.65 -13.62
C ALA A 143 -23.49 7.85 -15.01
N SER A 144 -22.38 7.15 -15.23
CA SER A 144 -21.73 6.94 -16.52
C SER A 144 -22.55 6.06 -17.45
N LEU A 145 -23.19 5.01 -16.94
CA LEU A 145 -23.94 4.02 -17.71
C LEU A 145 -25.00 3.36 -16.82
N TYR A 146 -25.99 2.72 -17.44
CA TYR A 146 -26.99 1.93 -16.76
C TYR A 146 -27.00 0.50 -17.32
N ALA A 147 -27.37 -0.48 -16.50
CA ALA A 147 -27.49 -1.87 -16.93
C ALA A 147 -28.77 -2.48 -16.37
N VAL A 148 -29.46 -3.27 -17.19
CA VAL A 148 -30.54 -4.14 -16.71
C VAL A 148 -30.18 -5.57 -17.01
N LEU A 149 -30.33 -6.41 -16.00
CA LEU A 149 -30.21 -7.85 -16.15
C LEU A 149 -31.47 -8.53 -15.65
N ILE A 150 -31.75 -9.67 -16.26
CA ILE A 150 -32.83 -10.55 -15.95
C ILE A 150 -32.19 -11.90 -15.69
N VAL A 151 -32.39 -12.47 -14.50
CA VAL A 151 -31.96 -13.84 -14.20
C VAL A 151 -33.15 -14.69 -13.77
N PRO A 152 -33.12 -16.00 -14.05
CA PRO A 152 -34.15 -16.91 -13.58
C PRO A 152 -34.04 -17.12 -12.06
N PHE A 153 -35.18 -17.11 -11.38
CA PHE A 153 -35.31 -17.41 -9.95
C PHE A 153 -36.52 -18.30 -9.71
N ASN A 154 -36.45 -19.20 -8.73
CA ASN A 154 -37.57 -20.08 -8.41
C ASN A 154 -38.48 -19.45 -7.35
N SER A 155 -39.78 -19.31 -7.67
CA SER A 155 -40.78 -18.85 -6.71
C SER A 155 -41.64 -20.01 -6.23
N THR A 156 -41.74 -20.18 -4.92
CA THR A 156 -42.64 -21.17 -4.31
C THR A 156 -43.89 -20.49 -3.78
N ASN A 157 -45.05 -20.88 -4.30
CA ASN A 157 -46.31 -20.36 -3.82
C ASN A 157 -46.64 -20.99 -2.46
N ALA A 158 -46.69 -20.16 -1.40
CA ALA A 158 -46.92 -20.59 -0.03
C ALA A 158 -48.23 -21.36 0.18
N THR A 159 -49.23 -21.15 -0.69
CA THR A 159 -50.54 -21.79 -0.59
C THR A 159 -50.62 -23.15 -1.29
N SER A 160 -49.84 -23.37 -2.34
CA SER A 160 -49.98 -24.54 -3.21
C SER A 160 -48.76 -25.45 -3.23
N ASN A 161 -47.64 -25.04 -2.61
CA ASN A 161 -46.35 -25.72 -2.63
C ASN A 161 -45.81 -26.04 -4.03
N PHE A 162 -46.40 -25.45 -5.08
CA PHE A 162 -45.88 -25.55 -6.43
C PHE A 162 -44.79 -24.50 -6.63
N THR A 163 -43.66 -24.95 -7.16
CA THR A 163 -42.56 -24.07 -7.59
C THR A 163 -42.81 -23.68 -9.03
N THR A 164 -42.69 -22.39 -9.31
CA THR A 164 -42.86 -21.79 -10.63
C THR A 164 -41.63 -20.98 -11.00
N GLN A 165 -41.36 -20.87 -12.30
CA GLN A 165 -40.30 -20.00 -12.80
C GLN A 165 -40.71 -18.54 -12.62
N ALA A 166 -39.85 -17.77 -11.96
CA ALA A 166 -39.93 -16.32 -11.86
C ALA A 166 -38.64 -15.70 -12.43
N SER A 167 -38.61 -14.37 -12.53
CA SER A 167 -37.41 -13.65 -12.94
C SER A 167 -37.08 -12.57 -11.93
N ALA A 168 -35.80 -12.48 -11.55
CA ALA A 168 -35.26 -11.33 -10.85
C ALA A 168 -34.73 -10.34 -11.88
N ILE A 169 -35.28 -9.14 -11.86
CA ILE A 169 -34.87 -8.02 -12.71
C ILE A 169 -34.00 -7.13 -11.84
N THR A 170 -32.81 -6.75 -12.30
CA THR A 170 -31.94 -5.85 -11.54
C THR A 170 -31.52 -4.67 -12.39
N ALA A 171 -31.86 -3.50 -11.88
CA ALA A 171 -31.45 -2.22 -12.43
C ALA A 171 -30.19 -1.77 -11.72
N CYS A 172 -29.15 -1.45 -12.49
CA CYS A 172 -27.90 -0.96 -11.93
C CYS A 172 -27.50 0.37 -12.55
N SER A 173 -27.09 1.30 -11.70
CA SER A 173 -26.50 2.59 -12.07
C SER A 173 -24.99 2.53 -11.81
N ILE A 174 -24.20 2.96 -12.79
CA ILE A 174 -22.74 2.82 -12.78
C ILE A 174 -22.11 4.20 -12.82
N ASP A 175 -21.43 4.63 -11.76
CA ASP A 175 -20.59 5.83 -11.75
C ASP A 175 -19.12 5.42 -11.94
N ALA A 176 -18.55 5.81 -13.08
CA ALA A 176 -17.16 5.52 -13.41
C ALA A 176 -16.35 6.80 -13.51
N ARG A 177 -15.23 6.87 -12.78
CA ARG A 177 -14.37 8.07 -12.70
C ARG A 177 -12.91 7.75 -12.85
N TRP A 178 -12.14 8.74 -13.26
CA TRP A 178 -10.68 8.67 -13.21
C TRP A 178 -10.18 9.26 -11.90
N ALA A 179 -9.36 8.49 -11.20
CA ALA A 179 -8.59 8.93 -10.05
C ALA A 179 -7.12 9.09 -10.40
N THR A 180 -6.47 10.07 -9.78
CA THR A 180 -5.03 10.24 -9.90
C THR A 180 -4.34 9.24 -8.99
N SER A 181 -3.45 8.43 -9.55
CA SER A 181 -2.84 7.32 -8.83
C SER A 181 -1.32 7.46 -8.73
N ASP A 182 -0.81 7.42 -7.51
CA ASP A 182 0.61 7.17 -7.25
C ASP A 182 0.84 5.67 -7.31
N VAL A 183 1.69 5.22 -8.24
CA VAL A 183 1.88 3.80 -8.54
C VAL A 183 3.27 3.35 -8.16
N TRP A 184 3.37 2.20 -7.49
CA TRP A 184 4.64 1.57 -7.16
C TRP A 184 4.60 0.04 -7.22
N TYR A 185 5.77 -0.56 -7.37
CA TYR A 185 5.97 -1.99 -7.45
C TYR A 185 7.19 -2.39 -6.62
N GLU A 186 7.02 -3.40 -5.75
CA GLU A 186 8.06 -3.93 -4.88
C GLU A 186 8.36 -5.38 -5.24
N PRO A 187 9.16 -5.63 -6.29
CA PRO A 187 9.31 -6.96 -6.89
C PRO A 187 9.86 -8.03 -5.95
N THR A 188 10.59 -7.65 -4.89
CA THR A 188 11.14 -8.60 -3.92
C THR A 188 10.15 -8.99 -2.83
N ASN A 189 9.13 -8.16 -2.58
CA ASN A 189 8.17 -8.34 -1.49
C ASN A 189 6.78 -8.77 -2.01
N SER A 190 6.44 -8.41 -3.25
CA SER A 190 5.12 -8.66 -3.84
C SER A 190 5.19 -8.79 -5.36
N THR A 191 4.27 -9.56 -5.92
CA THR A 191 4.01 -9.63 -7.37
C THR A 191 2.97 -8.61 -7.84
N PHE A 192 2.38 -7.86 -6.90
CA PHE A 192 1.33 -6.90 -7.19
C PHE A 192 1.90 -5.49 -7.39
N VAL A 193 1.38 -4.80 -8.41
CA VAL A 193 1.57 -3.35 -8.56
C VAL A 193 0.54 -2.65 -7.69
N ASN A 194 1.02 -1.79 -6.80
CA ASN A 194 0.23 -1.09 -5.81
C ASN A 194 -0.03 0.35 -6.21
N SER A 195 -1.11 0.92 -5.69
CA SER A 195 -1.39 2.35 -5.73
C SER A 195 -2.06 2.87 -4.46
N ASN A 196 -1.96 4.18 -4.24
CA ASN A 196 -2.69 4.88 -3.18
C ASN A 196 -4.21 4.67 -3.28
N VAL A 197 -4.76 4.61 -4.50
CA VAL A 197 -6.19 4.33 -4.74
C VAL A 197 -6.54 2.88 -4.35
N SER A 198 -5.75 1.89 -4.79
CA SER A 198 -6.05 0.47 -4.55
C SER A 198 -5.99 0.04 -3.07
N ILE A 199 -5.18 0.72 -2.26
CA ILE A 199 -4.93 0.39 -0.85
C ILE A 199 -5.76 1.25 0.10
N GLY A 200 -5.86 2.56 -0.16
CA GLY A 200 -6.47 3.51 0.76
C GLY A 200 -7.95 3.78 0.49
N LEU A 201 -8.35 3.85 -0.79
CA LEU A 201 -9.68 4.34 -1.16
C LEU A 201 -10.79 3.58 -0.43
N PHE A 202 -10.79 2.24 -0.53
CA PHE A 202 -11.86 1.41 0.03
C PHE A 202 -11.87 1.29 1.55
N GLN A 203 -10.79 1.69 2.24
CA GLN A 203 -10.76 1.73 3.71
C GLN A 203 -11.47 2.98 4.24
N ASP A 204 -11.45 4.07 3.46
CA ASP A 204 -11.96 5.38 3.85
C ASP A 204 -13.39 5.65 3.35
N ILE A 205 -13.96 4.76 2.52
CA ILE A 205 -15.34 4.90 2.03
C ILE A 205 -16.33 4.74 3.18
N ASN A 206 -16.82 5.88 3.67
CA ASN A 206 -17.99 5.95 4.52
C ASN A 206 -19.22 6.35 3.69
N ALA A 207 -20.39 6.20 4.28
CA ALA A 207 -21.58 6.73 3.63
C ALA A 207 -21.72 8.25 3.86
N GLY A 208 -22.08 8.97 2.78
CA GLY A 208 -22.39 10.40 2.82
C GLY A 208 -21.41 11.25 2.01
N TYR A 209 -21.95 12.28 1.35
CA TYR A 209 -21.19 13.20 0.52
C TYR A 209 -20.14 13.98 1.33
N ASP A 210 -18.88 13.89 0.90
CA ASP A 210 -17.75 14.68 1.38
C ASP A 210 -17.00 15.28 0.18
N PRO A 211 -17.13 16.60 -0.06
CA PRO A 211 -16.47 17.25 -1.19
C PRO A 211 -14.93 17.17 -1.12
N SER A 212 -14.35 16.98 0.07
CA SER A 212 -12.90 16.86 0.24
C SER A 212 -12.34 15.55 -0.32
N PHE A 213 -13.15 14.48 -0.33
CA PHE A 213 -12.76 13.16 -0.84
C PHE A 213 -12.36 13.21 -2.32
N ARG A 214 -13.08 14.00 -3.13
CA ARG A 214 -12.71 14.23 -4.54
C ARG A 214 -11.32 14.83 -4.69
N SER A 215 -10.99 15.81 -3.85
CA SER A 215 -9.70 16.50 -3.91
C SER A 215 -8.54 15.61 -3.46
N GLN A 216 -8.78 14.72 -2.49
CA GLN A 216 -7.78 13.80 -1.96
C GLN A 216 -7.26 12.82 -3.03
N TYR A 217 -8.16 12.29 -3.88
CA TYR A 217 -7.80 11.32 -4.92
C TYR A 217 -7.78 11.91 -6.34
N GLY A 218 -7.97 13.23 -6.47
CA GLY A 218 -8.03 13.91 -7.77
C GLY A 218 -9.08 13.32 -8.71
N LEU A 219 -10.28 13.04 -8.19
CA LEU A 219 -11.39 12.48 -8.95
C LEU A 219 -11.93 13.47 -9.98
N SER A 220 -12.39 12.97 -11.12
CA SER A 220 -13.11 13.80 -12.09
C SER A 220 -14.38 14.41 -11.48
N GLU A 221 -14.68 15.66 -11.84
CA GLU A 221 -15.85 16.39 -11.32
C GLU A 221 -17.16 15.69 -11.70
N MET A 222 -17.23 15.20 -12.94
CA MET A 222 -18.35 14.45 -13.49
C MET A 222 -17.95 12.99 -13.74
N PRO A 223 -18.93 12.06 -13.75
CA PRO A 223 -18.74 10.70 -14.26
C PRO A 223 -18.22 10.72 -15.70
N VAL A 224 -17.42 9.72 -16.06
CA VAL A 224 -16.95 9.52 -17.43
C VAL A 224 -18.14 9.17 -18.31
N ASP A 225 -18.29 9.85 -19.45
CA ASP A 225 -19.35 9.56 -20.42
C ASP A 225 -19.02 8.28 -21.20
N LEU A 226 -19.37 7.13 -20.61
CA LEU A 226 -19.25 5.82 -21.27
C LEU A 226 -20.38 5.68 -22.29
N LYS A 227 -20.00 5.36 -23.53
CA LYS A 227 -20.96 5.15 -24.63
C LYS A 227 -21.46 3.71 -24.63
N VAL A 228 -22.68 3.50 -25.13
CA VAL A 228 -23.33 2.18 -25.15
C VAL A 228 -22.57 1.23 -26.09
N ASP A 229 -22.10 1.70 -27.24
CA ASP A 229 -21.28 0.92 -28.18
C ASP A 229 -19.95 0.44 -27.56
N TRP A 230 -19.32 1.26 -26.71
CA TRP A 230 -18.17 0.83 -25.93
C TRP A 230 -18.53 -0.27 -24.92
N ALA A 231 -19.71 -0.18 -24.28
CA ALA A 231 -20.15 -1.16 -23.32
C ALA A 231 -20.56 -2.48 -24.00
N GLU A 232 -21.16 -2.42 -25.18
CA GLU A 232 -21.45 -3.58 -26.03
C GLU A 232 -20.19 -4.36 -26.40
N PHE A 233 -19.03 -3.69 -26.53
CA PHE A 233 -17.74 -4.40 -26.72
C PHE A 233 -17.33 -5.24 -25.51
N LEU A 234 -17.79 -4.90 -24.30
CA LEU A 234 -17.58 -5.74 -23.10
C LEU A 234 -18.51 -6.95 -23.08
N ASP A 235 -19.57 -6.93 -23.90
CA ASP A 235 -20.61 -7.94 -23.97
C ASP A 235 -20.65 -8.64 -25.34
N GLU A 236 -19.48 -8.91 -25.91
CA GLU A 236 -19.37 -9.54 -27.23
C GLU A 236 -19.96 -10.97 -27.24
N GLU A 237 -20.66 -11.31 -28.32
CA GLU A 237 -21.25 -12.64 -28.55
C GLU A 237 -20.14 -13.70 -28.64
N GLN A 238 -20.25 -14.73 -27.83
CA GLN A 238 -19.32 -15.86 -27.80
C GLN A 238 -19.73 -16.95 -28.80
N GLU A 239 -18.85 -17.94 -29.03
CA GLU A 239 -19.14 -19.07 -29.92
C GLU A 239 -20.42 -19.84 -29.54
N SER A 240 -20.82 -19.76 -28.27
CA SER A 240 -22.05 -20.32 -27.70
C SER A 240 -23.33 -19.60 -28.13
N LYS A 241 -23.23 -18.44 -28.82
CA LYS A 241 -24.29 -17.44 -29.09
C LYS A 241 -24.82 -16.72 -27.85
N ASN A 242 -24.23 -16.96 -26.68
CA ASN A 242 -24.46 -16.16 -25.50
C ASN A 242 -23.47 -14.99 -25.47
N THR A 243 -23.86 -13.88 -24.86
CA THR A 243 -22.94 -12.76 -24.67
C THR A 243 -22.04 -13.00 -23.45
N SER A 244 -20.89 -12.33 -23.42
CA SER A 244 -19.91 -12.48 -22.32
C SER A 244 -20.52 -12.22 -20.93
N MET A 245 -21.41 -11.22 -20.83
CA MET A 245 -22.10 -10.91 -19.57
C MET A 245 -23.13 -11.97 -19.21
N VAL A 246 -23.88 -12.49 -20.20
CA VAL A 246 -24.83 -13.58 -19.96
C VAL A 246 -24.09 -14.81 -19.43
N GLU A 247 -22.97 -15.19 -20.03
CA GLU A 247 -22.18 -16.33 -19.55
C GLU A 247 -21.67 -16.13 -18.10
N LEU A 248 -21.16 -14.93 -17.78
CA LEU A 248 -20.71 -14.61 -16.42
C LEU A 248 -21.87 -14.66 -15.40
N LEU A 249 -23.06 -14.21 -15.79
CA LEU A 249 -24.26 -14.23 -14.97
C LEU A 249 -24.90 -15.63 -14.87
N GLU A 250 -24.64 -16.51 -15.83
CA GLU A 250 -25.10 -17.92 -15.82
C GLU A 250 -24.24 -18.82 -14.93
N LEU A 251 -22.99 -18.47 -14.63
CA LEU A 251 -22.12 -19.24 -13.71
C LEU A 251 -22.79 -19.64 -12.37
N PRO A 252 -23.49 -18.74 -11.67
CA PRO A 252 -24.24 -19.06 -10.44
C PRO A 252 -25.64 -19.63 -10.66
N VAL A 253 -26.09 -19.83 -11.91
CA VAL A 253 -27.43 -20.37 -12.20
C VAL A 253 -27.41 -21.88 -12.15
N THR A 254 -28.32 -22.45 -11.35
CA THR A 254 -28.54 -23.89 -11.26
C THR A 254 -29.82 -24.27 -12.00
N HIS A 255 -29.73 -25.28 -12.86
CA HIS A 255 -30.87 -25.84 -13.59
C HIS A 255 -31.34 -27.15 -12.95
N TYR A 256 -32.65 -27.29 -12.78
CA TYR A 256 -33.27 -28.49 -12.21
C TYR A 256 -34.01 -29.28 -13.28
N ASP A 257 -33.36 -30.31 -13.82
CA ASP A 257 -33.89 -31.16 -14.89
C ASP A 257 -35.28 -31.73 -14.58
N ASP A 258 -35.55 -32.11 -13.32
CA ASP A 258 -36.83 -32.71 -12.91
C ASP A 258 -38.01 -31.73 -12.96
N THR A 259 -37.74 -30.43 -12.94
CA THR A 259 -38.77 -29.37 -12.89
C THR A 259 -38.71 -28.40 -14.06
N GLY A 260 -37.61 -28.42 -14.84
CA GLY A 260 -37.31 -27.43 -15.86
C GLY A 260 -37.07 -26.01 -15.31
N ILE A 261 -36.85 -25.87 -14.01
CA ILE A 261 -36.69 -24.58 -13.33
C ILE A 261 -35.22 -24.22 -13.22
N SER A 262 -34.91 -22.96 -13.51
CA SER A 262 -33.59 -22.37 -13.30
C SER A 262 -33.64 -21.42 -12.11
N THR A 263 -32.61 -21.43 -11.26
CA THR A 263 -32.48 -20.47 -10.16
C THR A 263 -31.05 -19.99 -10.00
N PHE A 264 -30.89 -18.67 -9.93
CA PHE A 264 -29.65 -18.02 -9.55
C PHE A 264 -29.34 -18.28 -8.07
N ARG A 265 -28.12 -18.72 -7.76
CA ARG A 265 -27.68 -18.99 -6.38
C ARG A 265 -26.43 -18.21 -6.02
N VAL A 266 -26.54 -17.41 -4.97
CA VAL A 266 -25.36 -16.82 -4.33
C VAL A 266 -24.78 -17.86 -3.35
N PRO A 267 -23.51 -18.28 -3.48
CA PRO A 267 -22.91 -19.24 -2.58
C PRO A 267 -22.95 -18.77 -1.11
N GLY A 268 -23.39 -19.65 -0.21
CA GLY A 268 -23.37 -19.39 1.24
C GLY A 268 -24.47 -18.48 1.77
N VAL A 269 -25.49 -18.16 0.98
CA VAL A 269 -26.64 -17.34 1.40
C VAL A 269 -27.91 -18.17 1.39
N ASP A 270 -28.59 -18.23 2.55
CA ASP A 270 -29.92 -18.82 2.68
C ASP A 270 -30.99 -17.82 2.20
N GLY A 271 -32.13 -18.33 1.71
CA GLY A 271 -33.16 -17.55 1.00
C GLY A 271 -33.81 -16.37 1.74
N SER A 272 -33.48 -16.12 3.02
CA SER A 272 -34.00 -14.99 3.80
C SER A 272 -33.36 -13.64 3.47
N ASN A 273 -32.17 -13.62 2.83
CA ASN A 273 -31.50 -12.39 2.39
C ASN A 273 -31.03 -12.50 0.93
N PHE A 274 -31.83 -13.17 0.10
CA PHE A 274 -31.51 -13.38 -1.31
C PHE A 274 -31.29 -12.05 -2.03
N ASP A 275 -32.21 -11.10 -1.90
CA ASP A 275 -32.17 -9.82 -2.62
C ASP A 275 -30.90 -9.02 -2.33
N GLY A 276 -30.49 -8.90 -1.05
CA GLY A 276 -29.28 -8.17 -0.69
C GLY A 276 -28.00 -8.84 -1.18
N ALA A 277 -27.93 -10.18 -1.07
CA ALA A 277 -26.80 -10.93 -1.58
C ALA A 277 -26.70 -10.91 -3.11
N PHE A 278 -27.85 -10.94 -3.78
CA PHE A 278 -27.97 -10.86 -5.22
C PHE A 278 -27.49 -9.51 -5.73
N GLU A 279 -28.01 -8.41 -5.19
CA GLU A 279 -27.55 -7.05 -5.52
C GLU A 279 -26.04 -6.86 -5.26
N ALA A 280 -25.51 -7.42 -4.17
CA ALA A 280 -24.08 -7.40 -3.86
C ALA A 280 -23.25 -8.11 -4.94
N ALA A 281 -23.65 -9.34 -5.31
CA ALA A 281 -22.93 -10.13 -6.31
C ALA A 281 -22.93 -9.44 -7.69
N ILE A 282 -24.08 -8.91 -8.09
CA ILE A 282 -24.24 -8.20 -9.36
C ILE A 282 -23.44 -6.89 -9.37
N SER A 283 -23.58 -6.05 -8.34
CA SER A 283 -22.84 -4.79 -8.25
C SER A 283 -21.33 -5.04 -8.23
N MET A 284 -20.86 -6.13 -7.60
CA MET A 284 -19.47 -6.58 -7.72
C MET A 284 -19.09 -6.82 -9.17
N LEU A 285 -19.81 -7.73 -9.82
CA LEU A 285 -19.49 -8.19 -11.15
C LEU A 285 -19.40 -7.02 -12.13
N LEU A 286 -20.40 -6.14 -12.12
CA LEU A 286 -20.45 -4.98 -12.99
C LEU A 286 -19.34 -3.97 -12.67
N SER A 287 -19.06 -3.71 -11.38
CA SER A 287 -17.98 -2.78 -11.01
C SER A 287 -16.63 -3.29 -11.52
N VAL A 288 -16.38 -4.60 -11.40
CA VAL A 288 -15.19 -5.30 -11.86
C VAL A 288 -15.05 -5.27 -13.37
N VAL A 289 -16.10 -5.64 -14.11
CA VAL A 289 -16.09 -5.70 -15.58
C VAL A 289 -15.87 -4.32 -16.17
N VAL A 290 -16.57 -3.30 -15.68
CA VAL A 290 -16.43 -1.93 -16.19
C VAL A 290 -15.05 -1.35 -15.83
N ALA A 291 -14.56 -1.59 -14.59
CA ALA A 291 -13.23 -1.13 -14.20
C ALA A 291 -12.13 -1.77 -15.04
N ASP A 292 -12.21 -3.09 -15.30
CA ASP A 292 -11.28 -3.80 -16.19
C ASP A 292 -11.37 -3.27 -17.62
N GLY A 293 -12.58 -3.10 -18.15
CA GLY A 293 -12.84 -2.52 -19.46
C GLY A 293 -12.19 -1.16 -19.65
N MET A 294 -12.31 -0.26 -18.66
CA MET A 294 -11.69 1.07 -18.69
C MET A 294 -10.17 1.04 -18.56
N ALA A 295 -9.62 0.06 -17.85
CA ALA A 295 -8.19 -0.06 -17.60
C ALA A 295 -7.41 -0.68 -18.78
N ARG A 296 -8.11 -1.23 -19.76
CA ARG A 296 -7.52 -1.73 -21.01
C ARG A 296 -7.05 -0.56 -21.86
N SER A 297 -5.85 -0.67 -22.42
CA SER A 297 -5.34 0.33 -23.34
C SER A 297 -5.88 0.08 -24.75
N ALA A 298 -6.37 1.13 -25.41
CA ALA A 298 -6.73 1.10 -26.82
C ALA A 298 -5.50 1.07 -27.77
N SER A 299 -4.29 0.88 -27.23
CA SER A 299 -3.05 0.93 -27.99
C SER A 299 -2.84 -0.34 -28.81
N TYR A 300 -2.64 -0.17 -30.12
CA TYR A 300 -2.16 -1.23 -31.02
C TYR A 300 -0.79 -1.77 -30.59
N GLY A 301 0.04 -0.94 -29.95
CA GLY A 301 1.30 -1.34 -29.33
C GLY A 301 1.06 -1.84 -27.92
N ARG A 302 0.95 -3.17 -27.75
CA ARG A 302 0.81 -3.83 -26.44
C ARG A 302 2.13 -4.01 -25.69
N GLN A 303 3.25 -3.62 -26.32
CA GLN A 303 4.59 -3.82 -25.78
C GLN A 303 5.18 -2.49 -25.31
N PRO A 304 5.61 -2.39 -24.04
CA PRO A 304 6.33 -1.22 -23.57
C PRO A 304 7.77 -1.23 -24.11
N TYR A 305 8.32 -0.04 -24.29
CA TYR A 305 9.67 0.18 -24.80
C TYR A 305 10.47 0.98 -23.79
N TYR A 306 11.74 0.60 -23.64
CA TYR A 306 12.72 1.39 -22.91
C TYR A 306 13.41 2.34 -23.87
N ALA A 307 13.26 3.64 -23.62
CA ALA A 307 13.90 4.70 -24.39
C ALA A 307 15.25 5.06 -23.75
N THR A 308 16.34 4.82 -24.47
CA THR A 308 17.68 5.27 -24.06
C THR A 308 18.10 6.47 -24.90
N TRP A 309 18.69 7.48 -24.27
CA TRP A 309 19.30 8.60 -24.98
C TRP A 309 20.72 8.24 -25.41
N SER A 310 20.84 7.78 -26.65
CA SER A 310 22.12 7.61 -27.33
C SER A 310 22.49 8.96 -27.95
N ASN A 311 23.11 9.82 -27.13
CA ASN A 311 23.75 11.08 -27.55
C ASN A 311 22.77 12.18 -28.06
N LYS A 312 22.01 12.80 -27.15
CA LYS A 312 21.20 14.07 -27.24
C LYS A 312 20.27 14.33 -28.44
N THR A 313 20.38 13.66 -29.57
CA THR A 313 19.56 13.87 -30.78
C THR A 313 18.85 12.61 -31.26
N GLN A 314 19.27 11.42 -30.80
CA GLN A 314 18.64 10.14 -31.15
C GLN A 314 18.21 9.38 -29.89
N VAL A 315 16.95 8.95 -29.89
CA VAL A 315 16.39 8.07 -28.86
C VAL A 315 16.37 6.67 -29.44
N ASP A 316 17.09 5.75 -28.79
CA ASP A 316 17.05 4.34 -29.12
C ASP A 316 15.94 3.67 -28.30
N TYR A 317 15.05 2.94 -28.97
CA TYR A 317 13.94 2.24 -28.34
C TYR A 317 14.23 0.75 -28.28
N THR A 318 14.38 0.22 -27.07
CA THR A 318 14.55 -1.22 -26.83
C THR A 318 13.22 -1.82 -26.37
N PRO A 319 12.67 -2.83 -27.07
CA PRO A 319 11.45 -3.48 -26.62
C PRO A 319 11.70 -4.17 -25.27
N LEU A 320 10.85 -3.91 -24.28
CA LEU A 320 10.92 -4.61 -23.01
C LEU A 320 10.37 -6.04 -23.16
N PRO A 321 10.98 -7.03 -22.50
CA PRO A 321 10.55 -8.41 -22.60
C PRO A 321 9.16 -8.57 -21.98
N LEU A 322 8.19 -8.99 -22.80
CA LEU A 322 6.94 -9.53 -22.32
C LEU A 322 7.15 -11.03 -22.12
N TYR A 323 6.95 -11.53 -20.90
CA TYR A 323 6.93 -12.98 -20.67
C TYR A 323 5.65 -13.54 -21.29
N ARG A 324 5.70 -13.90 -22.58
CA ARG A 324 4.59 -14.55 -23.28
C ARG A 324 5.04 -15.95 -23.70
N LEU A 325 4.12 -16.91 -23.57
CA LEU A 325 4.26 -18.30 -23.97
C LEU A 325 4.94 -18.43 -25.35
N PRO A 326 5.83 -19.43 -25.53
CA PRO A 326 6.62 -19.59 -26.74
C PRO A 326 5.70 -19.85 -27.95
N GLY A 327 5.69 -18.96 -28.95
CA GLY A 327 5.08 -19.31 -30.25
C GLY A 327 4.61 -18.21 -31.21
N SER A 328 4.45 -16.93 -30.86
CA SER A 328 3.69 -16.02 -31.77
C SER A 328 4.17 -14.59 -31.98
N PHE A 329 5.42 -14.23 -31.71
CA PHE A 329 5.96 -12.94 -32.17
C PHE A 329 7.41 -13.06 -32.64
N THR A 330 7.63 -12.87 -33.94
CA THR A 330 8.97 -12.65 -34.49
C THR A 330 9.36 -11.17 -34.26
N PRO A 331 10.44 -10.86 -33.52
CA PRO A 331 10.84 -9.48 -33.18
C PRO A 331 11.10 -8.57 -34.40
N GLN A 332 11.38 -9.16 -35.55
CA GLN A 332 11.89 -8.47 -36.73
C GLN A 332 10.79 -7.75 -37.55
N THR A 333 9.56 -8.26 -37.55
CA THR A 333 8.45 -7.69 -38.34
C THR A 333 7.81 -6.49 -37.66
N PHE A 334 7.82 -6.42 -36.32
CA PHE A 334 7.23 -5.31 -35.56
C PHE A 334 8.13 -4.07 -35.51
N ASN A 335 9.46 -4.25 -35.52
CA ASN A 335 10.42 -3.15 -35.44
C ASN A 335 10.29 -2.15 -36.61
N LYS A 336 10.02 -2.66 -37.83
CA LYS A 336 9.82 -1.81 -39.02
C LYS A 336 8.49 -1.04 -38.98
N THR A 337 7.43 -1.64 -38.45
CA THR A 337 6.08 -1.02 -38.37
C THR A 337 6.00 0.00 -37.24
N PHE A 338 6.68 -0.25 -36.12
CA PHE A 338 6.76 0.64 -34.96
C PHE A 338 7.58 1.90 -35.28
N GLU A 339 8.76 1.76 -35.91
CA GLU A 339 9.53 2.93 -36.38
C GLU A 339 8.76 3.77 -37.39
N ALA A 340 8.00 3.13 -38.29
CA ALA A 340 7.15 3.84 -39.24
C ALA A 340 5.99 4.58 -38.54
N HIS A 341 5.36 3.98 -37.52
CA HIS A 341 4.30 4.63 -36.72
C HIS A 341 4.82 5.79 -35.85
N LEU A 342 6.00 5.64 -35.24
CA LEU A 342 6.67 6.73 -34.52
C LEU A 342 6.97 7.91 -35.43
N LYS A 343 7.47 7.64 -36.64
CA LYS A 343 7.78 8.66 -37.65
C LYS A 343 6.53 9.30 -38.26
N ALA A 344 5.36 8.66 -38.16
CA ALA A 344 4.12 9.08 -38.81
C ALA A 344 3.16 9.89 -37.92
N ASN A 345 3.60 10.39 -36.74
CA ASN A 345 2.83 11.18 -35.75
C ASN A 345 2.23 10.40 -34.54
N GLY A 346 2.77 9.24 -34.16
CA GLY A 346 2.35 8.58 -32.93
C GLY A 346 2.70 9.40 -31.68
N THR A 347 1.71 9.82 -30.89
CA THR A 347 1.95 10.40 -29.56
C THR A 347 2.36 9.29 -28.60
N LEU A 348 3.61 9.30 -28.15
CA LEU A 348 4.10 8.37 -27.12
C LEU A 348 3.70 8.86 -25.73
N HIS A 349 3.15 7.96 -24.92
CA HIS A 349 3.03 8.18 -23.49
C HIS A 349 4.33 7.76 -22.81
N LYS A 350 5.07 8.73 -22.27
CA LYS A 350 6.32 8.49 -21.56
C LYS A 350 6.02 8.26 -20.08
N ILE A 351 6.54 7.15 -19.55
CA ILE A 351 6.53 6.84 -18.12
C ILE A 351 7.97 6.92 -17.62
N SER A 352 8.23 7.80 -16.66
CA SER A 352 9.50 7.83 -15.92
C SER A 352 9.35 6.96 -14.68
N VAL A 353 10.35 6.11 -14.41
CA VAL A 353 10.36 5.21 -13.26
C VAL A 353 11.54 5.57 -12.38
N ASP A 354 11.25 5.90 -11.13
CA ASP A 354 12.22 6.10 -10.08
C ASP A 354 12.42 4.80 -9.32
N VAL A 355 13.64 4.60 -8.80
CA VAL A 355 13.98 3.48 -7.94
C VAL A 355 14.21 4.03 -6.54
N ASP A 356 13.27 3.76 -5.65
CA ASP A 356 13.42 4.03 -4.23
C ASP A 356 14.07 2.81 -3.55
N HIS A 357 14.86 3.07 -2.52
CA HIS A 357 15.42 2.02 -1.65
C HIS A 357 15.13 2.33 -0.19
N TYR A 358 14.82 1.30 0.58
CA TYR A 358 14.59 1.45 2.01
C TYR A 358 15.90 1.74 2.74
N GLY A 359 16.01 2.94 3.31
CA GLY A 359 17.11 3.34 4.17
C GLY A 359 16.65 3.51 5.61
N TYR A 360 17.50 3.13 6.57
CA TYR A 360 17.29 3.47 7.97
C TYR A 360 17.80 4.88 8.22
N GLY A 361 16.89 5.84 8.31
CA GLY A 361 17.17 7.21 8.73
C GLY A 361 16.77 7.43 10.18
N TYR A 362 17.64 8.05 10.98
CA TYR A 362 17.25 8.56 12.28
C TYR A 362 16.62 9.95 12.10
N LEU A 363 15.29 10.01 12.17
CA LEU A 363 14.57 11.29 12.10
C LEU A 363 14.70 12.02 13.46
N MET A 364 15.12 13.28 13.44
CA MET A 364 15.29 14.16 14.61
C MET A 364 13.99 14.45 15.39
N GLN A 365 12.87 13.92 14.92
CA GLN A 365 11.54 14.12 15.50
C GLN A 365 11.26 13.18 16.67
N ASN A 366 11.88 11.99 16.69
CA ASN A 366 11.63 11.00 17.73
C ASN A 366 12.33 11.39 19.04
N THR A 367 11.58 11.35 20.14
CA THR A 367 12.07 11.71 21.49
C THR A 367 13.25 10.83 21.91
N THR A 368 13.19 9.53 21.61
CA THR A 368 14.28 8.57 21.90
C THR A 368 15.57 8.96 21.18
N SER A 369 15.49 9.34 19.90
CA SER A 369 16.65 9.76 19.11
C SER A 369 17.26 11.06 19.65
N ARG A 370 16.43 12.00 20.11
CA ARG A 370 16.91 13.23 20.78
C ARG A 370 17.68 12.93 22.06
N TRP A 371 17.16 12.07 22.93
CA TRP A 371 17.84 11.67 24.16
C TRP A 371 19.16 10.96 23.89
N ALA A 372 19.18 10.03 22.92
CA ALA A 372 20.39 9.33 22.54
C ALA A 372 21.49 10.30 22.10
N MET A 373 21.15 11.30 21.28
CA MET A 373 22.11 12.32 20.87
C MET A 373 22.57 13.22 22.01
N ILE A 374 21.68 13.62 22.94
CA ILE A 374 22.08 14.40 24.11
C ILE A 374 23.09 13.63 24.95
N CYS A 375 22.82 12.35 25.23
CA CYS A 375 23.75 11.48 25.96
C CYS A 375 25.10 11.37 25.25
N LEU A 376 25.08 11.17 23.92
CA LEU A 376 26.30 11.06 23.12
C LEU A 376 27.09 12.37 23.10
N PHE A 377 26.39 13.51 23.05
CA PHE A 377 27.00 14.84 23.08
C PHE A 377 27.61 15.15 24.44
N VAL A 378 26.93 14.81 25.55
CA VAL A 378 27.47 14.96 26.91
C VAL A 378 28.72 14.08 27.08
N TYR A 379 28.70 12.85 26.58
CA TYR A 379 29.87 11.97 26.60
C TYR A 379 31.03 12.57 25.80
N ALA A 380 30.78 13.00 24.56
CA ALA A 380 31.78 13.63 23.71
C ALA A 380 32.37 14.89 24.35
N LEU A 381 31.53 15.73 24.97
CA LEU A 381 31.98 16.91 25.72
C LEU A 381 32.88 16.52 26.89
N GLY A 382 32.50 15.49 27.66
CA GLY A 382 33.32 14.97 28.75
C GLY A 382 34.70 14.51 28.27
N VAL A 383 34.76 13.80 27.14
CA VAL A 383 36.02 13.37 26.53
C VAL A 383 36.84 14.58 26.06
N CYS A 384 36.23 15.56 25.40
CA CYS A 384 36.91 16.78 24.97
C CYS A 384 37.49 17.56 26.14
N ILE A 385 36.73 17.74 27.23
CA ILE A 385 37.21 18.39 28.46
C ILE A 385 38.40 17.61 29.04
N HIS A 386 38.32 16.28 29.09
CA HIS A 386 39.41 15.45 29.60
C HIS A 386 40.69 15.57 28.76
N VAL A 387 40.56 15.55 27.43
CA VAL A 387 41.69 15.74 26.52
C VAL A 387 42.29 17.13 26.68
N LEU A 388 41.47 18.19 26.76
CA LEU A 388 41.92 19.56 27.00
C LEU A 388 42.62 19.70 28.35
N TYR A 389 42.12 19.04 29.39
CA TYR A 389 42.76 19.01 30.70
C TYR A 389 44.14 18.36 30.65
N ILE A 390 44.28 17.21 29.99
CA ILE A 390 45.57 16.53 29.82
C ILE A 390 46.54 17.42 29.03
N LEU A 391 46.10 18.02 27.93
CA LEU A 391 46.91 18.93 27.11
C LEU A 391 47.37 20.15 27.93
N ALA A 392 46.47 20.77 28.70
CA ALA A 392 46.82 21.88 29.58
C ALA A 392 47.84 21.45 30.66
N ALA A 393 47.61 20.30 31.30
CA ALA A 393 48.53 19.76 32.31
C ALA A 393 49.93 19.48 31.73
N LEU A 394 50.01 19.01 30.47
CA LEU A 394 51.26 18.84 29.73
C LEU A 394 51.94 20.18 29.44
N CYS A 395 51.21 21.16 28.91
CA CYS A 395 51.75 22.49 28.58
C CYS A 395 52.26 23.25 29.81
N PHE A 396 51.62 23.10 30.97
CA PHE A 396 52.05 23.75 32.22
C PHE A 396 53.06 22.92 33.04
N GLY A 397 53.58 21.81 32.49
CA GLY A 397 54.59 20.99 33.17
C GLY A 397 54.10 20.32 34.46
N ARG A 398 52.78 20.24 34.67
CA ARG A 398 52.13 19.65 35.86
C ARG A 398 51.69 18.21 35.64
N TYR A 399 51.82 17.68 34.43
CA TYR A 399 51.48 16.30 34.12
C TYR A 399 52.53 15.34 34.67
N VAL A 400 52.34 14.88 35.90
CA VAL A 400 53.11 13.78 36.49
C VAL A 400 52.39 12.47 36.13
N GLY A 401 52.59 12.01 34.90
CA GLY A 401 52.14 10.68 34.50
C GLY A 401 52.89 9.63 35.30
N GLY A 402 52.26 9.09 36.34
CA GLY A 402 52.82 8.01 37.15
C GLY A 402 52.97 6.76 36.30
N LYS A 403 54.19 6.46 35.83
CA LYS A 403 54.56 5.19 35.18
C LYS A 403 54.57 4.00 36.16
N CYS A 404 53.88 4.13 37.28
CA CYS A 404 54.02 3.24 38.42
C CYS A 404 53.27 1.92 38.21
N TRP A 405 52.29 1.87 37.30
CA TRP A 405 51.46 0.69 37.03
C TRP A 405 50.97 0.71 35.59
N ASN A 406 51.37 -0.26 34.79
CA ASN A 406 50.83 -0.43 33.44
C ASN A 406 49.61 -1.36 33.45
N ASN A 407 49.41 -2.12 34.54
CA ASN A 407 48.29 -3.03 34.71
C ASN A 407 47.87 -3.10 36.19
N VAL A 408 46.59 -3.41 36.44
CA VAL A 408 46.04 -3.70 37.78
C VAL A 408 46.82 -4.81 38.48
N GLY A 409 47.37 -5.77 37.72
CA GLY A 409 48.25 -6.83 38.25
C GLY A 409 49.49 -6.30 38.99
N ASP A 410 50.12 -5.23 38.50
CA ASP A 410 51.32 -4.63 39.13
C ASP A 410 50.96 -4.00 40.49
N LEU A 411 49.78 -3.39 40.57
CA LEU A 411 49.25 -2.80 41.80
C LEU A 411 48.93 -3.87 42.85
N VAL A 412 48.33 -5.00 42.44
CA VAL A 412 48.04 -6.13 43.32
C VAL A 412 49.33 -6.79 43.81
N ALA A 413 50.28 -7.02 42.91
CA ALA A 413 51.59 -7.58 43.27
C ALA A 413 52.33 -6.69 44.28
N LEU A 414 52.28 -5.36 44.09
CA LEU A 414 52.85 -4.44 45.06
C LEU A 414 52.10 -4.45 46.39
N ALA A 415 50.76 -4.46 46.37
CA ALA A 415 49.95 -4.52 47.57
C ALA A 415 50.22 -5.80 48.39
N MET A 416 50.41 -6.94 47.72
CA MET A 416 50.80 -8.19 48.37
C MET A 416 52.20 -8.14 48.99
N ASN A 417 53.12 -7.39 48.37
CA ASN A 417 54.50 -7.26 48.83
C ASN A 417 54.69 -6.11 49.85
N SER A 418 53.62 -5.40 50.20
CA SER A 418 53.66 -4.29 51.14
C SER A 418 53.35 -4.75 52.56
N SER A 419 54.00 -4.14 53.54
CA SER A 419 53.76 -4.44 54.96
C SER A 419 52.30 -4.13 55.37
N PRO A 420 51.65 -4.99 56.18
CA PRO A 420 50.29 -4.74 56.67
C PRO A 420 50.20 -3.43 57.45
N THR A 421 49.20 -2.60 57.16
CA THR A 421 48.96 -1.36 57.91
C THR A 421 47.92 -1.58 59.00
N ALA A 422 48.11 -0.93 60.15
CA ALA A 422 47.12 -0.91 61.22
C ALA A 422 45.81 -0.19 60.81
N ARG A 423 45.83 0.65 59.77
CA ARG A 423 44.63 1.35 59.27
C ARG A 423 43.62 0.46 58.56
N LEU A 424 44.08 -0.66 58.00
CA LEU A 424 43.23 -1.68 57.39
C LEU A 424 42.96 -2.83 58.36
N HIS A 425 43.29 -2.65 59.65
CA HIS A 425 43.06 -3.68 60.63
C HIS A 425 41.55 -3.86 60.85
N GLY A 426 41.03 -5.07 60.57
CA GLY A 426 39.61 -5.37 60.66
C GLY A 426 38.83 -5.20 59.34
N THR A 427 39.48 -4.74 58.27
CA THR A 427 38.87 -4.66 56.93
C THR A 427 39.05 -5.97 56.17
N SER A 428 38.43 -7.03 56.68
CA SER A 428 38.31 -8.30 55.95
C SER A 428 37.07 -8.28 55.03
N ALA A 429 36.98 -9.23 54.11
CA ALA A 429 35.95 -9.28 53.06
C ALA A 429 34.54 -8.87 53.57
N GLY A 430 33.98 -7.81 52.98
CA GLY A 430 32.61 -7.35 53.26
C GLY A 430 32.47 -6.02 54.01
N VAL A 431 33.55 -5.32 54.36
CA VAL A 431 33.45 -3.98 54.98
C VAL A 431 32.95 -2.93 53.98
N LYS A 432 31.78 -2.35 54.26
CA LYS A 432 31.10 -1.31 53.46
C LYS A 432 31.46 0.12 53.86
N GLU A 433 32.58 0.33 54.55
CA GLU A 433 32.98 1.67 54.99
C GLU A 433 33.60 2.45 53.82
N LYS A 434 32.80 3.38 53.28
CA LYS A 434 33.23 4.32 52.24
C LYS A 434 34.43 5.18 52.66
N GLU A 435 34.73 5.26 53.95
CA GLU A 435 35.83 6.06 54.49
C GLU A 435 37.20 5.47 54.15
N ILE A 436 37.32 4.15 54.02
CA ILE A 436 38.58 3.48 53.66
C ILE A 436 39.03 3.88 52.24
N TRP A 437 38.07 4.13 51.33
CA TRP A 437 38.36 4.55 49.95
C TRP A 437 38.88 6.00 49.84
N LYS A 438 38.78 6.79 50.91
CA LYS A 438 39.28 8.18 50.92
C LYS A 438 40.74 8.27 51.35
N ASP A 439 41.31 7.20 51.87
CA ASP A 439 42.68 7.20 52.38
C ASP A 439 43.69 7.23 51.23
N VAL A 440 44.55 8.25 51.24
CA VAL A 440 45.61 8.43 50.25
C VAL A 440 46.72 7.42 50.53
N VAL A 441 46.99 6.57 49.53
CA VAL A 441 48.10 5.62 49.54
C VAL A 441 49.20 6.13 48.61
N LYS A 442 50.44 6.14 49.09
CA LYS A 442 51.64 6.52 48.32
C LYS A 442 52.60 5.35 48.25
N VAL A 443 53.37 5.28 47.17
CA VAL A 443 54.49 4.33 47.07
C VAL A 443 55.72 4.95 47.69
N ARG A 444 56.39 4.23 48.57
CA ARG A 444 57.68 4.64 49.15
C ARG A 444 58.69 3.52 48.96
N GLU A 445 59.95 3.90 48.72
CA GLU A 445 61.06 2.95 48.77
C GLU A 445 61.46 2.76 50.24
N THR A 446 61.25 1.56 50.77
CA THR A 446 61.63 1.21 52.15
C THR A 446 62.99 0.50 52.08
N GLY A 447 63.92 0.89 52.96
CA GLY A 447 65.35 0.58 52.89
C GLY A 447 65.69 -0.84 52.41
N GLY A 448 66.31 -0.94 51.23
CA GLY A 448 66.70 -2.22 50.61
C GLY A 448 66.26 -2.44 49.17
N LYS A 449 65.96 -1.40 48.38
CA LYS A 449 65.45 -1.49 46.99
C LYS A 449 64.07 -2.13 46.85
N HIS A 450 63.26 -2.10 47.91
CA HIS A 450 61.88 -2.62 47.89
C HIS A 450 60.89 -1.46 47.89
N LEU A 451 59.82 -1.58 47.11
CA LEU A 451 58.74 -0.60 47.01
C LEU A 451 57.54 -1.09 47.82
N GLU A 452 56.96 -0.22 48.63
CA GLU A 452 55.79 -0.53 49.44
C GLU A 452 54.71 0.54 49.30
N LEU A 453 53.46 0.12 49.45
CA LEU A 453 52.31 0.98 49.64
C LEU A 453 52.24 1.45 51.10
N CYS A 454 52.37 2.76 51.30
CA CYS A 454 52.28 3.40 52.61
C CYS A 454 51.06 4.34 52.65
N PHE A 455 50.32 4.28 53.75
CA PHE A 455 49.22 5.21 54.04
C PHE A 455 49.79 6.50 54.62
N VAL A 456 49.40 7.64 54.05
CA VAL A 456 49.94 8.96 54.43
C VAL A 456 49.52 9.34 55.85
N GLN A 457 50.48 9.72 56.69
CA GLN A 457 50.24 10.16 58.07
C GLN A 457 50.35 11.69 58.19
N GLY A 458 49.21 12.37 58.17
CA GLY A 458 49.09 13.80 58.50
C GLY A 458 49.20 14.75 57.30
N ARG A 459 48.69 15.98 57.49
CA ARG A 459 48.57 17.03 56.47
C ARG A 459 49.91 17.48 55.87
N ASP A 460 51.01 17.31 56.60
CA ASP A 460 52.34 17.75 56.14
C ASP A 460 52.96 16.80 55.10
N GLU A 461 52.50 15.55 55.03
CA GLU A 461 52.93 14.60 53.98
C GLU A 461 52.11 14.73 52.67
N GLU A 462 50.99 15.47 52.66
CA GLU A 462 50.19 15.71 51.45
C GLU A 462 50.91 16.65 50.46
N MET A 463 51.65 17.64 50.97
CA MET A 463 52.41 18.60 50.16
C MET A 463 53.87 18.20 49.96
N GLY A 464 54.12 17.06 49.29
CA GLY A 464 55.36 16.81 48.52
C GLY A 464 56.71 17.17 49.17
N ALA A 465 56.88 17.03 50.48
CA ALA A 465 58.18 17.27 51.13
C ALA A 465 59.13 16.10 50.83
N ILE A 466 60.21 16.38 50.12
CA ILE A 466 61.35 15.46 49.96
C ILE A 466 62.03 15.36 51.33
N VAL A 467 61.70 14.32 52.10
CA VAL A 467 62.42 14.00 53.34
C VAL A 467 63.69 13.24 52.97
N GLY A 468 64.83 13.92 53.12
CA GLY A 468 66.13 13.47 52.67
C GLY A 468 66.60 12.16 53.31
N GLY A 469 67.13 11.27 52.47
CA GLY A 469 67.98 10.18 52.92
C GLY A 469 69.22 10.74 53.62
N LYS A 470 69.41 10.37 54.88
CA LYS A 470 70.66 10.59 55.62
C LYS A 470 71.81 9.94 54.86
N LYS A 471 72.74 10.75 54.34
CA LYS A 471 74.10 10.31 54.01
C LYS A 471 74.81 9.94 55.31
N GLU A 472 75.17 8.67 55.47
CA GLU A 472 76.18 8.25 56.45
C GLU A 472 77.51 8.94 56.15
N LYS A 473 78.07 9.59 57.17
CA LYS A 473 79.42 10.15 57.13
C LYS A 473 80.42 9.03 57.41
N SER A 474 81.28 8.76 56.44
CA SER A 474 82.54 8.06 56.64
C SER A 474 83.46 8.93 57.53
N TYR A 475 83.98 8.33 58.60
CA TYR A 475 85.18 8.79 59.30
C TYR A 475 86.20 7.64 59.24
N HIS A 476 87.40 8.00 58.79
CA HIS A 476 88.69 7.27 58.70
C HIS A 476 88.78 5.79 59.06
#